data_AF-A0A3N7C7Z2-F1
#
_entry.id   AF-A0A3N7C7Z2-F1
#
_cell.length_a   1.000
_cell.length_b   1.000
_cell.length_c   1.000
_cell.angle_alpha   90.00
_cell.angle_beta   90.00
_cell.angle_gamma   90.00
#
_symmetry.space_group_name_H-M   'P 1'
#
loop_
_entity.id
_entity.type
_entity.pdbx_description
1 polymer ?
#
loop_
_entity_poly.entity_id
_entity_poly.type
_entity_poly.pdbx_seq_one_letter_code
_entity_poly.pdbx_strand_id
1 'polypeptide(L)'
;MIKSMLSRTFLCAALVATGLALPAQAASNTRTKATSAKQSAQKAPVKKARAGKQNVASAKSSRSVRKAAAAGAAAAAVVAAKPTYGQLYGLHAVEDPLDLKSSVALVMDQETNEVLFSKNPSAVLPIASITKLMTALVVVDAGQSMDEKLTITDEDIDSEKGTRSRLVVGTTLTRGEMMHLALMSSENRAANAMGRNYPGGLPAFVAAMNQKAQSLGMTDTHYVEPTGLSSRNQSSAKDLAALVKVAHEVPLLRELSTSREYQVALGRRQVAFHSTNGLLSNPGWDIGLQKTGFINEAGRCLVMQARMAGRKLIMVFLDSTGKYSRIGDAERVRKWIISNPAELNHAKVKTGG
;
A
#
# COMPACT_ATOMS: atom_id res chain seq x y z
N MET A 1 -30.98 18.03 49.40
CA MET A 1 -30.80 16.63 48.93
C MET A 1 -29.32 16.26 49.02
N ILE A 2 -29.00 15.57 50.11
CA ILE A 2 -27.91 14.60 50.36
C ILE A 2 -26.67 14.66 49.44
N LYS A 3 -25.52 15.04 50.01
CA LYS A 3 -24.24 14.34 49.84
C LYS A 3 -23.22 14.85 50.87
N SER A 4 -23.05 14.07 51.93
CA SER A 4 -21.93 14.10 52.86
C SER A 4 -21.57 12.64 53.08
N MET A 5 -20.38 12.19 52.63
CA MET A 5 -19.72 11.03 53.21
C MET A 5 -18.22 11.03 52.89
N LEU A 6 -17.48 11.13 54.00
CA LEU A 6 -16.22 10.48 54.37
C LEU A 6 -14.94 10.80 53.59
N SER A 7 -14.21 11.73 54.20
CA SER A 7 -12.76 11.72 54.38
C SER A 7 -12.28 10.45 55.10
N ARG A 8 -11.25 9.79 54.56
CA ARG A 8 -10.34 8.91 55.31
C ARG A 8 -8.91 9.14 54.83
N THR A 9 -8.21 9.94 55.61
CA THR A 9 -6.75 10.11 55.66
C THR A 9 -6.08 8.79 56.06
N PHE A 10 -5.05 8.38 55.32
CA PHE A 10 -4.04 7.44 55.82
C PHE A 10 -2.65 8.05 55.64
N LEU A 11 -1.91 8.04 56.75
CA LEU A 11 -0.64 8.68 56.99
C LEU A 11 0.51 7.65 56.84
N CYS A 12 1.60 8.10 56.24
CA CYS A 12 3.01 7.68 56.37
C CYS A 12 3.40 6.19 56.34
N ALA A 13 4.28 5.86 55.39
CA ALA A 13 5.59 5.26 55.71
C ALA A 13 6.59 5.62 54.60
N ALA A 14 7.57 6.45 54.95
CA ALA A 14 8.77 6.72 54.16
C ALA A 14 9.82 5.66 54.49
N LEU A 15 10.47 5.10 53.46
CA LEU A 15 11.72 4.36 53.61
C LEU A 15 12.68 4.83 52.51
N VAL A 16 13.63 5.64 52.97
CA VAL A 16 14.82 6.09 52.25
C VAL A 16 15.84 4.96 52.31
N ALA A 17 16.34 4.54 51.15
CA ALA A 17 17.59 3.77 51.05
C ALA A 17 18.46 4.41 49.96
N THR A 18 19.39 5.22 50.43
CA THR A 18 20.51 5.81 49.68
C THR A 18 21.55 4.74 49.37
N GLY A 19 21.93 4.60 48.11
CA GLY A 19 23.10 3.84 47.66
C GLY A 19 23.87 4.63 46.61
N LEU A 20 24.90 5.35 47.06
CA LEU A 20 25.92 6.01 46.24
C LEU A 20 26.96 4.97 45.79
N ALA A 21 27.22 4.87 44.48
CA ALA A 21 28.51 4.45 43.94
C ALA A 21 28.74 5.07 42.56
N LEU A 22 29.89 5.74 42.45
CA LEU A 22 30.43 6.57 41.37
C LEU A 22 31.04 5.73 40.21
N PRO A 23 31.45 6.36 39.08
CA PRO A 23 31.46 5.75 37.76
C PRO A 23 32.82 5.13 37.39
N ALA A 24 32.78 4.09 36.56
CA ALA A 24 33.96 3.52 35.93
C ALA A 24 33.84 3.57 34.40
N GLN A 25 34.52 4.57 33.85
CA GLN A 25 35.35 4.57 32.64
C GLN A 25 34.82 3.93 31.33
N ALA A 26 34.72 4.83 30.36
CA ALA A 26 34.82 4.60 28.94
C ALA A 26 36.05 3.74 28.56
N ALA A 27 35.81 2.76 27.69
CA ALA A 27 36.85 2.19 26.83
C ALA A 27 36.28 2.09 25.41
N SER A 28 36.68 3.07 24.60
CA SER A 28 36.55 3.08 23.15
C SER A 28 37.40 1.95 22.55
N ASN A 29 36.79 0.99 21.88
CA ASN A 29 37.53 0.14 20.94
C ASN A 29 37.51 0.78 19.56
N THR A 30 38.54 1.59 19.33
CA THR A 30 38.99 2.09 18.05
C THR A 30 39.22 0.95 17.06
N ARG A 31 38.53 1.07 15.92
CA ARG A 31 38.87 0.41 14.65
C ARG A 31 40.34 0.70 14.32
N THR A 32 41.15 -0.35 14.24
CA THR A 32 42.46 -0.31 13.60
C THR A 32 42.26 -0.11 12.09
N LYS A 33 42.63 1.07 11.63
CA LYS A 33 42.83 1.43 10.23
C LYS A 33 44.26 1.02 9.88
N ALA A 34 44.43 -0.10 9.19
CA ALA A 34 45.71 -0.43 8.55
C ALA A 34 45.66 0.08 7.11
N THR A 35 46.41 1.14 6.87
CA THR A 35 46.78 1.71 5.58
C THR A 35 47.70 0.76 4.82
N SER A 36 47.35 0.43 3.58
CA SER A 36 48.32 -0.03 2.57
C SER A 36 48.29 0.94 1.40
N ALA A 37 49.38 1.70 1.28
CA ALA A 37 49.64 2.61 0.18
C ALA A 37 50.08 1.85 -1.08
N LYS A 38 49.41 2.18 -2.19
CA LYS A 38 49.97 2.55 -3.49
C LYS A 38 51.34 1.94 -3.89
N GLN A 39 51.30 0.99 -4.82
CA GLN A 39 52.38 0.81 -5.81
C GLN A 39 51.78 0.87 -7.22
N SER A 40 52.35 1.77 -8.00
CA SER A 40 52.13 2.04 -9.41
C SER A 40 52.88 1.06 -10.30
N ALA A 41 52.27 0.62 -11.40
CA ALA A 41 52.99 0.38 -12.66
C ALA A 41 52.02 0.36 -13.85
N GLN A 42 52.29 1.25 -14.80
CA GLN A 42 51.68 1.35 -16.11
C GLN A 42 52.08 0.17 -17.01
N LYS A 43 51.22 -0.25 -17.94
CA LYS A 43 51.54 -0.38 -19.37
C LYS A 43 50.30 -0.59 -20.23
N ALA A 44 50.34 0.05 -21.40
CA ALA A 44 49.28 0.26 -22.37
C ALA A 44 49.33 -0.78 -23.52
N PRO A 45 48.73 -0.54 -24.70
CA PRO A 45 47.50 -1.18 -25.19
C PRO A 45 47.73 -2.21 -26.32
N VAL A 46 46.80 -3.15 -26.49
CA VAL A 46 46.86 -4.14 -27.57
C VAL A 46 46.28 -3.57 -28.87
N LYS A 47 47.08 -3.68 -29.93
CA LYS A 47 46.90 -3.12 -31.27
C LYS A 47 45.86 -3.86 -32.13
N LYS A 48 45.18 -3.08 -32.97
CA LYS A 48 44.51 -3.48 -34.22
C LYS A 48 45.48 -4.21 -35.16
N ALA A 49 45.01 -5.28 -35.78
CA ALA A 49 45.58 -5.82 -37.03
C ALA A 49 44.62 -5.52 -38.19
N ARG A 50 45.18 -4.98 -39.26
CA ARG A 50 44.54 -4.58 -40.52
C ARG A 50 45.27 -5.35 -41.63
N ALA A 51 44.53 -6.06 -42.47
CA ALA A 51 44.94 -6.52 -43.80
C ALA A 51 43.63 -6.51 -44.63
N GLY A 52 43.52 -6.01 -45.86
CA GLY A 52 44.48 -5.81 -46.94
C GLY A 52 43.73 -6.31 -48.19
N LYS A 53 43.26 -5.39 -49.04
CA LYS A 53 42.43 -5.67 -50.23
C LYS A 53 43.21 -6.48 -51.28
N GLN A 54 42.58 -7.46 -51.91
CA GLN A 54 42.74 -7.73 -53.36
C GLN A 54 41.41 -8.21 -53.98
N ASN A 55 41.15 -7.68 -55.17
CA ASN A 55 39.99 -7.90 -56.02
C ASN A 55 40.07 -9.25 -56.75
N VAL A 56 38.94 -9.95 -56.86
CA VAL A 56 38.66 -10.80 -58.04
C VAL A 56 37.22 -10.53 -58.46
N ALA A 57 37.07 -10.19 -59.73
CA ALA A 57 35.81 -9.82 -60.35
C ALA A 57 35.02 -11.04 -60.85
N SER A 58 33.70 -10.86 -60.86
CA SER A 58 32.70 -11.43 -61.77
C SER A 58 32.33 -12.92 -61.67
N ALA A 59 31.12 -13.17 -61.17
CA ALA A 59 30.14 -13.98 -61.90
C ALA A 59 28.72 -13.53 -61.54
N LYS A 60 27.98 -13.08 -62.55
CA LYS A 60 26.55 -12.73 -62.48
C LYS A 60 25.74 -14.00 -62.14
N SER A 61 24.90 -13.94 -61.11
CA SER A 61 23.77 -14.87 -60.96
C SER A 61 22.52 -14.05 -60.68
N SER A 62 21.51 -14.29 -61.51
CA SER A 62 20.27 -13.55 -61.65
C SER A 62 19.39 -13.67 -60.40
N ARG A 63 18.79 -12.53 -60.07
CA ARG A 63 17.87 -12.31 -58.97
C ARG A 63 16.56 -13.07 -59.24
N SER A 64 16.35 -14.23 -58.61
CA SER A 64 15.03 -14.85 -58.57
C SER A 64 14.18 -14.15 -57.50
N VAL A 65 13.15 -13.44 -57.95
CA VAL A 65 12.17 -12.80 -57.09
C VAL A 65 11.35 -13.90 -56.42
N ARG A 66 11.71 -14.29 -55.19
CA ARG A 66 10.80 -15.05 -54.33
C ARG A 66 9.67 -14.12 -53.91
N LYS A 67 8.50 -14.32 -54.53
CA LYS A 67 7.23 -13.71 -54.15
C LYS A 67 6.97 -14.09 -52.68
N ALA A 68 7.21 -13.17 -51.75
CA ALA A 68 6.87 -13.36 -50.36
C ALA A 68 5.35 -13.47 -50.27
N ALA A 69 4.85 -14.67 -49.98
CA ALA A 69 3.47 -14.85 -49.60
C ALA A 69 3.25 -14.02 -48.32
N ALA A 70 2.44 -12.98 -48.43
CA ALA A 70 1.99 -12.21 -47.29
C ALA A 70 1.15 -13.14 -46.41
N ALA A 71 1.79 -13.73 -45.39
CA ALA A 71 1.09 -14.33 -44.29
C ALA A 71 0.30 -13.21 -43.61
N GLY A 72 -1.02 -13.22 -43.81
CA GLY A 72 -1.93 -12.31 -43.13
C GLY A 72 -1.72 -12.46 -41.63
N ALA A 73 -1.17 -11.42 -41.00
CA ALA A 73 -1.16 -11.31 -39.57
C ALA A 73 -2.62 -11.24 -39.13
N ALA A 74 -3.16 -12.35 -38.62
CA ALA A 74 -4.44 -12.34 -37.93
C ALA A 74 -4.29 -11.35 -36.77
N ALA A 75 -4.94 -10.19 -36.90
CA ALA A 75 -5.04 -9.24 -35.82
C ALA A 75 -5.68 -9.97 -34.64
N ALA A 76 -4.89 -10.24 -33.60
CA ALA A 76 -5.41 -10.78 -32.36
C ALA A 76 -6.53 -9.84 -31.92
N ALA A 77 -7.77 -10.34 -31.89
CA ALA A 77 -8.91 -9.56 -31.45
C ALA A 77 -8.58 -8.99 -30.07
N VAL A 78 -8.52 -7.66 -29.98
CA VAL A 78 -8.38 -6.97 -28.69
C VAL A 78 -9.66 -7.28 -27.94
N VAL A 79 -9.61 -8.27 -27.05
CA VAL A 79 -10.72 -8.56 -26.14
C VAL A 79 -10.93 -7.29 -25.33
N ALA A 80 -12.03 -6.60 -25.58
CA ALA A 80 -12.38 -5.38 -24.86
C ALA A 80 -12.38 -5.70 -23.36
N ALA A 81 -11.66 -4.91 -22.58
CA ALA A 81 -11.66 -5.07 -21.13
C ALA A 81 -13.10 -4.90 -20.63
N LYS A 82 -13.54 -5.80 -19.74
CA LYS A 82 -14.85 -5.65 -19.08
C LYS A 82 -14.89 -4.28 -18.39
N PRO A 83 -16.01 -3.54 -18.49
CA PRO A 83 -16.12 -2.24 -17.86
C PRO A 83 -16.04 -2.35 -16.34
N THR A 84 -15.47 -1.34 -15.69
CA THR A 84 -15.46 -1.21 -14.23
C THR A 84 -16.83 -0.77 -13.72
N TYR A 85 -17.08 -0.88 -12.42
CA TYR A 85 -18.36 -0.42 -11.84
C TYR A 85 -18.56 1.09 -12.01
N GLY A 86 -17.52 1.92 -11.86
CA GLY A 86 -17.69 3.37 -12.06
C GLY A 86 -17.92 3.75 -13.52
N GLN A 87 -17.39 2.98 -14.48
CA GLN A 87 -17.76 3.11 -15.89
C GLN A 87 -19.22 2.74 -16.14
N LEU A 88 -19.69 1.63 -15.57
CA LEU A 88 -21.09 1.20 -15.68
C LEU A 88 -22.06 2.21 -15.06
N TYR A 89 -21.66 2.87 -13.97
CA TYR A 89 -22.45 3.90 -13.29
C TYR A 89 -22.28 5.31 -13.88
N GLY A 90 -21.47 5.48 -14.94
CA GLY A 90 -21.28 6.78 -15.60
C GLY A 90 -20.58 7.84 -14.73
N LEU A 91 -19.78 7.43 -13.73
CA LEU A 91 -19.19 8.32 -12.72
C LEU A 91 -18.14 9.30 -13.28
N HIS A 92 -17.71 9.13 -14.52
CA HIS A 92 -16.82 10.07 -15.20
C HIS A 92 -17.52 11.28 -15.81
N ALA A 93 -18.86 11.32 -15.83
CA ALA A 93 -19.64 12.39 -16.48
C ALA A 93 -19.83 13.65 -15.61
N VAL A 94 -19.12 13.74 -14.47
CA VAL A 94 -19.17 14.89 -13.56
C VAL A 94 -18.04 15.87 -13.85
N GLU A 95 -18.25 17.14 -13.50
CA GLU A 95 -17.18 18.14 -13.56
C GLU A 95 -16.01 17.72 -12.66
N ASP A 96 -14.80 17.78 -13.21
CA ASP A 96 -13.58 17.40 -12.52
C ASP A 96 -12.48 18.41 -12.85
N PRO A 97 -12.34 19.48 -12.05
CA PRO A 97 -11.35 20.53 -12.30
C PRO A 97 -9.91 20.03 -12.15
N LEU A 98 -9.69 18.85 -11.55
CA LEU A 98 -8.37 18.25 -11.39
C LEU A 98 -8.05 17.18 -12.45
N ASP A 99 -8.95 16.93 -13.42
CA ASP A 99 -8.81 15.89 -14.45
C ASP A 99 -8.34 14.54 -13.86
N LEU A 100 -8.99 14.11 -12.77
CA LEU A 100 -8.70 12.83 -12.14
C LEU A 100 -9.22 11.70 -13.01
N LYS A 101 -8.39 10.66 -13.15
CA LYS A 101 -8.76 9.42 -13.86
C LYS A 101 -9.51 8.44 -12.96
N SER A 102 -9.62 8.75 -11.68
CA SER A 102 -10.51 8.10 -10.72
C SER A 102 -11.95 8.54 -10.93
N SER A 103 -12.86 7.57 -10.92
CA SER A 103 -14.31 7.82 -10.90
C SER A 103 -14.77 8.45 -9.59
N VAL A 104 -14.11 8.10 -8.49
CA VAL A 104 -14.41 8.63 -7.14
C VAL A 104 -13.14 9.14 -6.51
N ALA A 105 -13.21 10.31 -5.88
CA ALA A 105 -12.12 10.86 -5.11
C ALA A 105 -12.61 11.60 -3.86
N LEU A 106 -11.82 11.55 -2.79
CA LEU A 106 -12.03 12.35 -1.59
C LEU A 106 -10.67 12.79 -1.05
N VAL A 107 -10.55 14.07 -0.71
CA VAL A 107 -9.39 14.65 -0.02
C VAL A 107 -9.92 15.37 1.20
N MET A 108 -9.50 14.92 2.39
CA MET A 108 -10.01 15.40 3.66
C MET A 108 -8.85 15.65 4.63
N ASP A 109 -8.97 16.71 5.41
CA ASP A 109 -8.08 16.95 6.55
C ASP A 109 -8.40 15.99 7.69
N GLN A 110 -7.39 15.22 8.13
CA GLN A 110 -7.57 14.18 9.13
C GLN A 110 -7.97 14.73 10.50
N GLU A 111 -7.49 15.92 10.87
CA GLU A 111 -7.68 16.49 12.21
C GLU A 111 -9.04 17.17 12.31
N THR A 112 -9.42 17.95 11.30
CA THR A 112 -10.64 18.76 11.29
C THR A 112 -11.84 18.11 10.62
N ASN A 113 -11.62 17.01 9.86
CA ASN A 113 -12.60 16.41 8.94
C ASN A 113 -13.08 17.35 7.82
N GLU A 114 -12.38 18.46 7.58
CA GLU A 114 -12.68 19.37 6.49
C GLU A 114 -12.45 18.65 5.14
N VAL A 115 -13.48 18.61 4.30
CA VAL A 115 -13.37 18.08 2.94
C VAL A 115 -12.83 19.18 2.03
N LEU A 116 -11.63 18.95 1.47
CA LEU A 116 -10.96 19.88 0.56
C LEU A 116 -11.37 19.63 -0.89
N PHE A 117 -11.59 18.37 -1.24
CA PHE A 117 -12.03 17.98 -2.57
C PHE A 117 -12.86 16.71 -2.50
N SER A 118 -13.93 16.64 -3.31
CA SER A 118 -14.73 15.43 -3.44
C SER A 118 -15.26 15.27 -4.86
N LYS A 119 -15.23 14.04 -5.36
CA LYS A 119 -15.81 13.60 -6.62
C LYS A 119 -16.58 12.31 -6.37
N ASN A 120 -17.89 12.34 -6.59
CA ASN A 120 -18.80 11.21 -6.34
C ASN A 120 -18.62 10.53 -4.96
N PRO A 121 -18.54 11.29 -3.84
CA PRO A 121 -18.10 10.76 -2.55
C PRO A 121 -19.02 9.67 -1.97
N SER A 122 -20.29 9.65 -2.36
CA SER A 122 -21.30 8.67 -1.91
C SER A 122 -21.38 7.41 -2.78
N ALA A 123 -20.60 7.32 -3.87
CA ALA A 123 -20.63 6.14 -4.72
C ALA A 123 -20.02 4.94 -3.98
N VAL A 124 -20.77 3.83 -3.96
CA VAL A 124 -20.36 2.56 -3.37
C VAL A 124 -19.79 1.68 -4.47
N LEU A 125 -18.50 1.33 -4.36
CA LEU A 125 -17.78 0.60 -5.39
C LEU A 125 -17.01 -0.58 -4.80
N PRO A 126 -16.70 -1.60 -5.62
CA PRO A 126 -15.70 -2.60 -5.25
C PRO A 126 -14.36 -1.92 -4.91
N ILE A 127 -13.77 -2.26 -3.76
CA ILE A 127 -12.56 -1.56 -3.26
C ILE A 127 -11.27 -2.35 -3.43
N ALA A 128 -11.37 -3.56 -3.99
CA ALA A 128 -10.24 -4.46 -4.15
C ALA A 128 -9.42 -4.59 -2.85
N SER A 129 -8.10 -4.72 -2.94
CA SER A 129 -7.21 -4.92 -1.79
C SER A 129 -7.13 -3.78 -0.77
N ILE A 130 -7.88 -2.68 -0.92
CA ILE A 130 -8.08 -1.74 0.20
C ILE A 130 -8.70 -2.47 1.40
N THR A 131 -9.51 -3.52 1.16
CA THR A 131 -10.01 -4.46 2.17
C THR A 131 -8.97 -4.87 3.20
N LYS A 132 -7.71 -5.10 2.79
CA LYS A 132 -6.66 -5.61 3.69
C LYS A 132 -6.32 -4.64 4.82
N LEU A 133 -6.67 -3.36 4.70
CA LEU A 133 -6.53 -2.40 5.79
C LEU A 133 -7.50 -2.72 6.94
N MET A 134 -8.75 -3.08 6.63
CA MET A 134 -9.71 -3.57 7.62
C MET A 134 -9.27 -4.92 8.19
N THR A 135 -8.77 -5.83 7.34
CA THR A 135 -8.22 -7.12 7.78
C THR A 135 -7.15 -6.93 8.84
N ALA A 136 -6.17 -6.06 8.59
CA ALA A 136 -5.10 -5.80 9.55
C ALA A 136 -5.61 -5.15 10.83
N LEU A 137 -6.53 -4.17 10.73
CA LEU A 137 -7.14 -3.52 11.89
C LEU A 137 -7.87 -4.52 12.80
N VAL A 138 -8.71 -5.40 12.23
CA VAL A 138 -9.41 -6.46 12.98
C VAL A 138 -8.44 -7.42 13.66
N VAL A 139 -7.34 -7.77 12.98
CA VAL A 139 -6.33 -8.66 13.58
C VAL A 139 -5.67 -8.02 14.80
N VAL A 140 -5.31 -6.74 14.70
CA VAL A 140 -4.70 -5.97 15.81
C VAL A 140 -5.69 -5.77 16.95
N ASP A 141 -6.92 -5.35 16.65
CA ASP A 141 -7.95 -5.08 17.65
C ASP A 141 -8.32 -6.33 18.47
N ALA A 142 -8.23 -7.50 17.86
CA ALA A 142 -8.44 -8.78 18.54
C ALA A 142 -7.26 -9.21 19.44
N GLY A 143 -6.17 -8.45 19.49
CA GLY A 143 -5.00 -8.74 20.33
C GLY A 143 -4.28 -10.04 19.95
N GLN A 144 -4.40 -10.47 18.69
CA GLN A 144 -3.77 -11.72 18.22
C GLN A 144 -2.24 -11.58 18.22
N SER A 145 -1.55 -12.65 18.64
CA SER A 145 -0.09 -12.65 18.72
C SER A 145 0.54 -12.51 17.33
N MET A 146 1.40 -11.51 17.15
CA MET A 146 2.14 -11.31 15.90
C MET A 146 3.22 -12.38 15.68
N ASP A 147 3.65 -13.07 16.74
CA ASP A 147 4.66 -14.13 16.69
C ASP A 147 4.08 -15.51 16.35
N GLU A 148 2.75 -15.64 16.35
CA GLU A 148 2.08 -16.88 15.97
C GLU A 148 2.44 -17.26 14.54
N LYS A 149 2.86 -18.52 14.35
CA LYS A 149 3.21 -19.05 13.03
C LYS A 149 1.96 -19.54 12.31
N LEU A 150 1.69 -18.97 11.15
CA LEU A 150 0.58 -19.33 10.28
C LEU A 150 1.10 -20.01 9.01
N THR A 151 0.47 -21.11 8.62
CA THR A 151 0.82 -21.87 7.42
C THR A 151 -0.18 -21.59 6.31
N ILE A 152 0.34 -21.27 5.12
CA ILE A 152 -0.45 -21.15 3.89
C ILE A 152 -0.97 -22.53 3.48
N THR A 153 -2.28 -22.68 3.33
CA THR A 153 -2.94 -23.93 2.90
C THR A 153 -3.60 -23.76 1.52
N ASP A 154 -4.18 -24.83 0.99
CA ASP A 154 -4.94 -24.79 -0.26
C ASP A 154 -6.16 -23.87 -0.18
N GLU A 155 -6.72 -23.67 1.01
CA GLU A 155 -7.84 -22.74 1.25
C GLU A 155 -7.44 -21.26 1.04
N ASP A 156 -6.14 -20.96 1.11
CA ASP A 156 -5.64 -19.60 0.92
C ASP A 156 -5.46 -19.26 -0.57
N ILE A 157 -5.59 -20.24 -1.47
CA ILE A 157 -5.44 -20.05 -2.91
C ILE A 157 -6.62 -19.27 -3.49
N ASP A 158 -6.31 -18.25 -4.30
CA ASP A 158 -7.31 -17.52 -5.07
C ASP A 158 -7.94 -18.41 -6.15
N SER A 159 -9.22 -18.73 -5.98
CA SER A 159 -10.07 -19.42 -6.94
C SER A 159 -11.03 -18.48 -7.71
N GLU A 160 -11.10 -17.19 -7.36
CA GLU A 160 -12.03 -16.23 -7.94
C GLU A 160 -11.41 -15.44 -9.10
N LYS A 161 -10.20 -14.91 -8.92
CA LYS A 161 -9.52 -14.05 -9.90
C LYS A 161 -8.26 -14.68 -10.49
N GLY A 162 -7.85 -15.86 -10.01
CA GLY A 162 -6.69 -16.59 -10.51
C GLY A 162 -5.36 -15.85 -10.30
N THR A 163 -5.26 -15.04 -9.24
CA THR A 163 -4.04 -14.31 -8.89
C THR A 163 -2.92 -15.25 -8.47
N ARG A 164 -1.70 -14.89 -8.85
CA ARG A 164 -0.49 -15.61 -8.46
C ARG A 164 0.04 -15.05 -7.14
N SER A 165 0.68 -15.91 -6.35
CA SER A 165 1.40 -15.53 -5.15
C SER A 165 2.76 -16.23 -5.13
N ARG A 166 3.74 -15.60 -4.49
CA ARG A 166 5.05 -16.20 -4.24
C ARG A 166 5.09 -17.03 -2.95
N LEU A 167 4.04 -16.91 -2.12
CA LEU A 167 3.86 -17.75 -0.94
C LEU A 167 3.20 -19.05 -1.38
N VAL A 168 3.98 -20.10 -1.58
CA VAL A 168 3.47 -21.43 -1.95
C VAL A 168 2.77 -22.11 -0.77
N VAL A 169 1.88 -23.06 -1.03
CA VAL A 169 1.26 -23.88 0.02
C VAL A 169 2.34 -24.57 0.85
N GLY A 170 2.15 -24.63 2.16
CA GLY A 170 3.12 -25.08 3.15
C GLY A 170 4.09 -23.99 3.64
N THR A 171 4.09 -22.79 3.03
CA THR A 171 4.86 -21.65 3.55
C THR A 171 4.35 -21.28 4.94
N THR A 172 5.25 -21.21 5.93
CA THR A 172 4.93 -20.81 7.30
C THR A 172 5.64 -19.50 7.63
N LEU A 173 4.89 -18.48 8.02
CA LEU A 173 5.41 -17.17 8.46
C LEU A 173 4.73 -16.75 9.76
N THR A 174 5.35 -15.83 10.50
CA THR A 174 4.66 -15.22 11.64
C THR A 174 3.47 -14.38 11.16
N ARG A 175 2.46 -14.20 12.01
CA ARG A 175 1.32 -13.33 11.72
C ARG A 175 1.76 -11.89 11.41
N GLY A 176 2.83 -11.41 12.06
CA GLY A 176 3.46 -10.12 11.75
C GLY A 176 4.02 -10.06 10.33
N GLU A 177 4.75 -11.09 9.89
CA GLU A 177 5.22 -11.21 8.50
C GLU A 177 4.06 -11.29 7.51
N MET A 178 3.01 -12.06 7.81
CA MET A 178 1.80 -12.13 6.98
C MET A 178 1.14 -10.74 6.84
N MET A 179 1.00 -10.01 7.94
CA MET A 179 0.44 -8.65 7.94
C MET A 179 1.30 -7.69 7.14
N HIS A 180 2.62 -7.77 7.29
CA HIS A 180 3.57 -6.96 6.54
C HIS A 180 3.40 -7.14 5.04
N LEU A 181 3.43 -8.40 4.56
CA LEU A 181 3.25 -8.72 3.15
C LEU A 181 1.87 -8.33 2.62
N ALA A 182 0.82 -8.49 3.43
CA ALA A 182 -0.55 -8.11 3.09
C ALA A 182 -0.71 -6.59 2.91
N LEU A 183 -0.10 -5.77 3.77
CA LEU A 183 -0.21 -4.31 3.68
C LEU A 183 0.71 -3.71 2.63
N MET A 184 2.00 -4.09 2.64
CA MET A 184 3.03 -3.56 1.76
C MET A 184 2.84 -4.04 0.31
N SER A 185 2.94 -5.36 0.12
CA SER A 185 2.93 -5.99 -1.22
C SER A 185 1.56 -6.46 -1.68
N SER A 186 0.52 -6.29 -0.86
CA SER A 186 -0.84 -6.72 -1.16
C SER A 186 -1.01 -8.24 -1.32
N GLU A 187 -0.21 -9.05 -0.61
CA GLU A 187 -0.25 -10.52 -0.71
C GLU A 187 -1.61 -11.09 -0.25
N ASN A 188 -2.28 -11.80 -1.15
CA ASN A 188 -3.63 -12.33 -0.92
C ASN A 188 -3.63 -13.52 0.02
N ARG A 189 -2.69 -14.46 -0.17
CA ARG A 189 -2.62 -15.69 0.65
C ARG A 189 -2.33 -15.37 2.12
N ALA A 190 -1.47 -14.40 2.37
CA ALA A 190 -1.19 -13.91 3.72
C ALA A 190 -2.43 -13.33 4.40
N ALA A 191 -3.20 -12.49 3.68
CA ALA A 191 -4.44 -11.91 4.18
C ALA A 191 -5.52 -12.99 4.44
N ASN A 192 -5.65 -13.97 3.54
CA ASN A 192 -6.61 -15.05 3.72
C ASN A 192 -6.22 -15.94 4.91
N ALA A 193 -4.94 -16.32 5.03
CA ALA A 193 -4.44 -17.10 6.16
C ALA A 193 -4.68 -16.41 7.50
N MET A 194 -4.51 -15.09 7.59
CA MET A 194 -4.84 -14.34 8.82
C MET A 194 -6.34 -14.38 9.15
N GLY A 195 -7.22 -14.30 8.15
CA GLY A 195 -8.67 -14.41 8.35
C GLY A 195 -9.11 -15.84 8.72
N ARG A 196 -8.53 -16.86 8.07
CA ARG A 196 -8.80 -18.28 8.33
C ARG A 196 -8.37 -18.70 9.74
N ASN A 197 -7.24 -18.19 10.22
CA ASN A 197 -6.70 -18.47 11.57
C ASN A 197 -7.20 -17.47 12.63
N TYR A 198 -8.29 -16.76 12.36
CA TYR A 198 -8.97 -15.96 13.38
C TYR A 198 -9.74 -16.89 14.36
N PRO A 199 -9.86 -16.56 15.65
CA PRO A 199 -10.74 -17.30 16.56
C PRO A 199 -12.18 -17.39 16.02
N GLY A 200 -12.67 -18.61 15.81
CA GLY A 200 -13.98 -18.85 15.16
C GLY A 200 -13.92 -18.94 13.62
N GLY A 201 -12.72 -18.90 13.04
CA GLY A 201 -12.46 -19.09 11.61
C GLY A 201 -12.89 -17.91 10.73
N LEU A 202 -12.89 -18.15 9.41
CA LEU A 202 -13.20 -17.13 8.41
C LEU A 202 -14.60 -16.50 8.58
N PRO A 203 -15.68 -17.23 8.91
CA PRO A 203 -16.99 -16.62 9.15
C PRO A 203 -16.96 -15.62 10.31
N ALA A 204 -16.30 -15.95 11.41
CA ALA A 204 -16.15 -15.04 12.55
C ALA A 204 -15.28 -13.82 12.18
N PHE A 205 -14.24 -14.01 11.36
CA PHE A 205 -13.42 -12.92 10.86
C PHE A 205 -14.23 -11.92 10.03
N VAL A 206 -15.03 -12.39 9.07
CA VAL A 206 -15.87 -11.54 8.23
C VAL A 206 -16.93 -10.83 9.07
N ALA A 207 -17.51 -11.50 10.07
CA ALA A 207 -18.42 -10.86 11.02
C ALA A 207 -17.71 -9.72 11.79
N ALA A 208 -16.49 -9.96 12.29
CA ALA A 208 -15.70 -8.94 12.97
C ALA A 208 -15.34 -7.75 12.07
N MET A 209 -15.03 -7.98 10.79
CA MET A 209 -14.79 -6.91 9.80
C MET A 209 -16.03 -6.01 9.63
N ASN A 210 -17.21 -6.60 9.49
CA ASN A 210 -18.45 -5.83 9.33
C ASN A 210 -18.87 -5.14 10.63
N GLN A 211 -18.68 -5.79 11.79
CA GLN A 211 -18.92 -5.15 13.09
C GLN A 211 -17.99 -3.96 13.32
N LYS A 212 -16.71 -4.09 12.94
CA LYS A 212 -15.75 -2.99 12.97
C LYS A 212 -16.20 -1.86 12.05
N ALA A 213 -16.59 -2.15 10.81
CA ALA A 213 -17.14 -1.15 9.89
C ALA A 213 -18.31 -0.37 10.50
N GLN A 214 -19.29 -1.06 11.09
CA GLN A 214 -20.42 -0.44 11.79
C GLN A 214 -19.97 0.43 12.97
N SER A 215 -19.02 -0.04 13.79
CA SER A 215 -18.49 0.73 14.92
C SER A 215 -17.77 2.01 14.51
N LEU A 216 -17.26 2.06 13.27
CA LEU A 216 -16.63 3.23 12.68
C LEU A 216 -17.62 4.15 11.94
N GLY A 217 -18.92 3.80 11.93
CA GLY A 217 -19.94 4.53 11.18
C GLY A 217 -19.85 4.35 9.67
N MET A 218 -19.20 3.28 9.19
CA MET A 218 -19.04 2.98 7.77
C MET A 218 -20.30 2.32 7.19
N THR A 219 -21.35 3.11 6.99
CA THR A 219 -22.70 2.61 6.62
C THR A 219 -22.82 2.13 5.17
N ASP A 220 -21.89 2.51 4.31
CA ASP A 220 -21.85 2.14 2.90
C ASP A 220 -20.91 0.95 2.64
N THR A 221 -20.39 0.33 3.71
CA THR A 221 -19.35 -0.69 3.63
C THR A 221 -19.88 -2.08 3.93
N HIS A 222 -19.48 -3.03 3.10
CA HIS A 222 -19.74 -4.44 3.32
C HIS A 222 -18.52 -5.29 2.92
N TYR A 223 -18.14 -6.20 3.82
CA TYR A 223 -17.07 -7.17 3.58
C TYR A 223 -17.64 -8.59 3.52
N VAL A 224 -17.16 -9.38 2.56
CA VAL A 224 -17.47 -10.80 2.42
C VAL A 224 -16.23 -11.70 2.58
N GLU A 225 -15.02 -11.12 2.53
CA GLU A 225 -13.75 -11.85 2.62
C GLU A 225 -12.55 -10.88 2.91
N PRO A 226 -11.39 -11.37 3.39
CA PRO A 226 -10.31 -10.55 3.96
C PRO A 226 -9.29 -9.97 2.96
N THR A 227 -9.36 -10.34 1.68
CA THR A 227 -8.32 -10.05 0.68
C THR A 227 -8.68 -8.89 -0.25
N GLY A 228 -9.96 -8.69 -0.56
CA GLY A 228 -10.41 -7.78 -1.61
C GLY A 228 -10.41 -8.38 -3.02
N LEU A 229 -10.42 -9.71 -3.14
CA LEU A 229 -10.59 -10.39 -4.42
C LEU A 229 -12.05 -10.38 -4.87
N SER A 230 -12.99 -10.43 -3.92
CA SER A 230 -14.41 -10.38 -4.27
C SER A 230 -14.85 -8.96 -4.59
N SER A 231 -15.55 -8.78 -5.71
CA SER A 231 -16.16 -7.49 -6.04
C SER A 231 -17.34 -7.12 -5.12
N ARG A 232 -17.77 -8.06 -4.26
CA ARG A 232 -18.74 -7.81 -3.19
C ARG A 232 -18.13 -7.15 -1.96
N ASN A 233 -16.80 -7.06 -1.87
CA ASN A 233 -16.15 -6.15 -0.92
C ASN A 233 -16.29 -4.72 -1.44
N GLN A 234 -17.20 -3.96 -0.82
CA GLN A 234 -17.61 -2.63 -1.29
C GLN A 234 -17.54 -1.62 -0.16
N SER A 235 -17.29 -0.35 -0.53
CA SER A 235 -17.26 0.78 0.40
C SER A 235 -17.41 2.09 -0.38
N SER A 236 -17.64 3.19 0.32
CA SER A 236 -17.61 4.55 -0.20
C SER A 236 -16.30 5.26 0.14
N ALA A 237 -16.01 6.38 -0.53
CA ALA A 237 -14.79 7.14 -0.22
C ALA A 237 -14.82 7.73 1.19
N LYS A 238 -16.00 8.12 1.67
CA LYS A 238 -16.23 8.62 3.03
C LYS A 238 -15.90 7.55 4.07
N ASP A 239 -16.42 6.35 3.90
CA ASP A 239 -16.19 5.23 4.81
C ASP A 239 -14.71 4.84 4.85
N LEU A 240 -14.06 4.77 3.69
CA LEU A 240 -12.63 4.50 3.62
C LEU A 240 -11.79 5.58 4.30
N ALA A 241 -12.21 6.85 4.27
CA ALA A 241 -11.53 7.90 5.00
C ALA A 241 -11.63 7.70 6.53
N ALA A 242 -12.78 7.24 7.03
CA ALA A 242 -12.93 6.86 8.44
C ALA A 242 -12.02 5.69 8.81
N LEU A 243 -11.93 4.65 7.96
CA LEU A 243 -11.02 3.53 8.15
C LEU A 243 -9.55 3.98 8.18
N VAL A 244 -9.12 4.82 7.22
CA VAL A 244 -7.75 5.35 7.18
C VAL A 244 -7.43 6.15 8.43
N LYS A 245 -8.35 6.98 8.92
CA LYS A 245 -8.17 7.78 10.13
C LYS A 245 -7.87 6.90 11.34
N VAL A 246 -8.64 5.82 11.55
CA VAL A 246 -8.43 4.91 12.68
C VAL A 246 -7.20 4.03 12.49
N ALA A 247 -7.00 3.46 11.29
CA ALA A 247 -5.84 2.64 11.01
C ALA A 247 -4.51 3.40 11.16
N HIS A 248 -4.52 4.71 10.88
CA HIS A 248 -3.35 5.58 11.08
C HIS A 248 -2.98 5.71 12.57
N GLU A 249 -3.92 5.61 13.50
CA GLU A 249 -3.61 5.69 14.94
C GLU A 249 -2.91 4.44 15.47
N VAL A 250 -2.79 3.38 14.67
CA VAL A 250 -2.07 2.14 15.03
C VAL A 250 -0.64 2.19 14.47
N PRO A 251 0.41 2.39 15.30
CA PRO A 251 1.78 2.56 14.82
C PRO A 251 2.29 1.39 13.96
N LEU A 252 1.93 0.17 14.34
CA LEU A 252 2.26 -1.04 13.58
C LEU A 252 1.73 -0.99 12.15
N LEU A 253 0.47 -0.57 11.94
CA LEU A 253 -0.11 -0.51 10.59
C LEU A 253 0.56 0.56 9.73
N ARG A 254 0.96 1.68 10.34
CA ARG A 254 1.75 2.71 9.66
C ARG A 254 3.08 2.16 9.19
N GLU A 255 3.84 1.52 10.09
CA GLU A 255 5.15 0.94 9.78
C GLU A 255 5.04 -0.09 8.65
N LEU A 256 4.16 -1.08 8.80
CA LEU A 256 4.04 -2.17 7.84
C LEU A 256 3.53 -1.69 6.47
N SER A 257 2.59 -0.73 6.44
CA SER A 257 2.04 -0.21 5.18
C SER A 257 3.00 0.72 4.43
N THR A 258 3.92 1.39 5.14
CA THR A 258 4.86 2.36 4.54
C THR A 258 6.24 1.76 4.24
N SER A 259 6.48 0.51 4.63
CA SER A 259 7.67 -0.25 4.22
C SER A 259 7.80 -0.32 2.69
N ARG A 260 9.02 -0.17 2.18
CA ARG A 260 9.31 -0.20 0.73
C ARG A 260 9.59 -1.60 0.21
N GLU A 261 10.29 -2.40 1.01
CA GLU A 261 10.70 -3.76 0.68
C GLU A 261 10.74 -4.60 1.96
N TYR A 262 10.52 -5.90 1.82
CA TYR A 262 10.74 -6.89 2.86
C TYR A 262 11.19 -8.21 2.24
N GLN A 263 12.15 -8.89 2.87
CA GLN A 263 12.63 -10.18 2.38
C GLN A 263 12.24 -11.29 3.35
N VAL A 264 11.72 -12.37 2.80
CA VAL A 264 11.21 -13.51 3.57
C VAL A 264 11.99 -14.76 3.21
N ALA A 265 12.36 -15.53 4.22
CA ALA A 265 12.98 -16.83 4.07
C ALA A 265 11.93 -17.90 3.74
N LEU A 266 11.88 -18.33 2.48
CA LEU A 266 11.02 -19.42 2.01
C LEU A 266 11.89 -20.66 1.79
N GLY A 267 12.07 -21.45 2.85
CA GLY A 267 12.99 -22.59 2.86
C GLY A 267 14.44 -22.14 2.72
N ARG A 268 15.10 -22.52 1.62
CA ARG A 268 16.50 -22.13 1.33
C ARG A 268 16.62 -20.83 0.53
N ARG A 269 15.51 -20.17 0.18
CA ARG A 269 15.50 -18.99 -0.70
C ARG A 269 15.05 -17.76 0.06
N GLN A 270 15.76 -16.65 -0.12
CA GLN A 270 15.26 -15.33 0.23
C GLN A 270 14.39 -14.81 -0.91
N VAL A 271 13.16 -14.39 -0.61
CA VAL A 271 12.22 -13.82 -1.58
C VAL A 271 11.88 -12.39 -1.18
N ALA A 272 12.19 -11.45 -2.07
CA ALA A 272 11.95 -10.02 -1.86
C ALA A 272 10.54 -9.59 -2.27
N PHE A 273 9.83 -8.88 -1.40
CA PHE A 273 8.54 -8.26 -1.64
C PHE A 273 8.69 -6.75 -1.64
N HIS A 274 8.02 -6.07 -2.56
CA HIS A 274 8.09 -4.63 -2.69
C HIS A 274 6.71 -4.01 -2.51
N SER A 275 6.69 -2.77 -2.06
CA SER A 275 5.44 -2.04 -1.93
C SER A 275 4.76 -1.85 -3.28
N THR A 276 3.43 -1.94 -3.26
CA THR A 276 2.57 -1.69 -4.42
C THR A 276 2.33 -0.20 -4.68
N ASN A 277 2.76 0.68 -3.76
CA ASN A 277 2.67 2.12 -3.91
C ASN A 277 4.04 2.73 -4.22
N GLY A 278 4.26 3.10 -5.49
CA GLY A 278 5.51 3.70 -5.95
C GLY A 278 5.81 5.08 -5.34
N LEU A 279 4.83 5.76 -4.75
CA LEU A 279 5.04 7.07 -4.10
C LEU A 279 5.94 6.97 -2.87
N LEU A 280 6.02 5.80 -2.22
CA LEU A 280 6.90 5.62 -1.05
C LEU A 280 8.38 5.82 -1.37
N SER A 281 8.78 5.64 -2.64
CA SER A 281 10.15 5.88 -3.10
C SER A 281 10.42 7.34 -3.47
N ASN A 282 9.39 8.19 -3.52
CA ASN A 282 9.52 9.60 -3.84
C ASN A 282 9.77 10.41 -2.54
N PRO A 283 10.93 11.06 -2.37
CA PRO A 283 11.23 11.84 -1.16
C PRO A 283 10.35 13.09 -1.00
N GLY A 284 9.61 13.51 -2.03
CA GLY A 284 8.65 14.61 -1.95
C GLY A 284 7.32 14.26 -1.27
N TRP A 285 7.15 13.00 -0.84
CA TRP A 285 5.97 12.47 -0.16
C TRP A 285 6.30 12.04 1.26
N ASP A 286 5.57 12.58 2.23
CA ASP A 286 5.54 12.12 3.62
C ASP A 286 4.27 11.31 3.85
N ILE A 287 4.32 10.00 3.58
CA ILE A 287 3.18 9.09 3.67
C ILE A 287 3.20 8.39 5.04
N GLY A 288 2.15 8.59 5.83
CA GLY A 288 1.98 7.98 7.14
C GLY A 288 1.29 6.62 7.10
N LEU A 289 0.40 6.38 6.13
CA LEU A 289 -0.31 5.12 5.91
C LEU A 289 -0.76 5.01 4.46
N GLN A 290 -0.76 3.82 3.87
CA GLN A 290 -1.28 3.62 2.51
C GLN A 290 -1.83 2.21 2.27
N LYS A 291 -2.73 2.10 1.29
CA LYS A 291 -3.03 0.82 0.65
C LYS A 291 -3.44 1.04 -0.80
N THR A 292 -3.01 0.14 -1.69
CA THR A 292 -3.49 0.08 -3.08
C THR A 292 -4.41 -1.12 -3.31
N GLY A 293 -5.23 -1.06 -4.36
CA GLY A 293 -6.08 -2.17 -4.79
C GLY A 293 -6.23 -2.23 -6.30
N PHE A 294 -6.43 -3.44 -6.84
CA PHE A 294 -6.83 -3.65 -8.22
C PHE A 294 -7.52 -5.01 -8.38
N ILE A 295 -8.73 -4.99 -8.93
CA ILE A 295 -9.37 -6.07 -9.67
C ILE A 295 -10.06 -5.42 -10.88
N ASN A 296 -10.43 -6.21 -11.89
CA ASN A 296 -11.00 -5.65 -13.12
C ASN A 296 -12.28 -4.84 -12.84
N GLU A 297 -13.10 -5.27 -11.89
CA GLU A 297 -14.38 -4.66 -11.52
C GLU A 297 -14.22 -3.35 -10.74
N ALA A 298 -13.15 -3.24 -9.93
CA ALA A 298 -12.87 -2.11 -9.05
C ALA A 298 -12.05 -1.00 -9.71
N GLY A 299 -11.45 -1.28 -10.87
CA GLY A 299 -10.37 -0.45 -11.40
C GLY A 299 -9.20 -0.37 -10.42
N ARG A 300 -8.42 0.71 -10.50
CA ARG A 300 -7.27 0.92 -9.61
C ARG A 300 -7.64 1.82 -8.45
N CYS A 301 -7.46 1.32 -7.24
CA CYS A 301 -7.75 2.03 -6.00
C CYS A 301 -6.47 2.42 -5.25
N LEU A 302 -6.51 3.55 -4.56
CA LEU A 302 -5.50 4.03 -3.61
C LEU A 302 -6.21 4.72 -2.44
N VAL A 303 -5.83 4.35 -1.22
CA VAL A 303 -6.07 5.17 -0.03
C VAL A 303 -4.74 5.49 0.62
N MET A 304 -4.59 6.71 1.13
CA MET A 304 -3.41 7.06 1.90
C MET A 304 -3.64 8.25 2.83
N GLN A 305 -2.89 8.26 3.92
CA GLN A 305 -2.63 9.44 4.72
C GLN A 305 -1.25 9.98 4.33
N ALA A 306 -1.17 11.24 3.90
CA ALA A 306 0.11 11.92 3.72
C ALA A 306 0.11 13.32 4.34
N ARG A 307 1.27 13.79 4.79
CA ARG A 307 1.47 15.16 5.24
C ARG A 307 1.88 16.02 4.05
N MET A 308 1.18 17.13 3.84
CA MET A 308 1.54 18.13 2.85
C MET A 308 0.96 19.49 3.21
N ALA A 309 1.67 20.57 2.84
CA ALA A 309 1.29 21.94 3.17
C ALA A 309 0.94 22.15 4.67
N GLY A 310 1.67 21.48 5.57
CA GLY A 310 1.46 21.56 7.02
C GLY A 310 0.26 20.76 7.57
N ARG A 311 -0.56 20.14 6.72
CA ARG A 311 -1.74 19.36 7.10
C ARG A 311 -1.50 17.85 6.99
N LYS A 312 -2.22 17.06 7.79
CA LYS A 312 -2.35 15.61 7.60
C LYS A 312 -3.59 15.35 6.75
N LEU A 313 -3.39 14.89 5.52
CA LEU A 313 -4.48 14.70 4.57
C LEU A 313 -4.72 13.22 4.31
N ILE A 314 -5.99 12.86 4.29
CA ILE A 314 -6.49 11.57 3.83
C ILE A 314 -6.94 11.74 2.39
N MET A 315 -6.43 10.89 1.50
CA MET A 315 -6.79 10.84 0.10
C MET A 315 -7.32 9.46 -0.24
N VAL A 316 -8.48 9.42 -0.87
CA VAL A 316 -9.13 8.21 -1.38
C VAL A 316 -9.37 8.39 -2.87
N PHE A 317 -8.94 7.42 -3.66
CA PHE A 317 -9.10 7.35 -5.10
C PHE A 317 -9.62 5.97 -5.46
N LEU A 318 -10.82 5.87 -6.02
CA LEU A 318 -11.41 4.59 -6.44
C LEU A 318 -11.67 4.58 -7.93
N ASP A 319 -11.55 3.38 -8.51
CA ASP A 319 -11.82 3.14 -9.92
C ASP A 319 -11.04 4.08 -10.85
N SER A 320 -9.72 4.13 -10.67
CA SER A 320 -8.83 4.87 -11.55
C SER A 320 -8.49 4.07 -12.81
N THR A 321 -8.55 4.71 -13.98
CA THR A 321 -8.31 4.10 -15.29
C THR A 321 -6.86 4.33 -15.77
N GLY A 322 -6.14 3.22 -16.04
CA GLY A 322 -4.76 3.25 -16.57
C GLY A 322 -3.68 2.87 -15.54
N LYS A 323 -2.55 2.31 -15.98
CA LYS A 323 -1.57 1.64 -15.09
C LYS A 323 -1.09 2.49 -13.91
N TYR A 324 -0.80 3.76 -14.17
CA TYR A 324 -0.21 4.70 -13.20
C TYR A 324 -1.17 5.80 -12.77
N SER A 325 -2.45 5.68 -13.14
CA SER A 325 -3.41 6.78 -13.06
C SER A 325 -3.69 7.24 -11.64
N ARG A 326 -3.86 6.31 -10.68
CA ARG A 326 -4.05 6.63 -9.24
C ARG A 326 -2.86 7.37 -8.62
N ILE A 327 -1.64 7.10 -9.11
CA ILE A 327 -0.43 7.82 -8.68
C ILE A 327 -0.42 9.21 -9.30
N GLY A 328 -0.81 9.33 -10.57
CA GLY A 328 -1.00 10.63 -11.22
C GLY A 328 -2.10 11.48 -10.59
N ASP A 329 -3.20 10.86 -10.14
CA ASP A 329 -4.28 11.53 -9.41
C ASP A 329 -3.75 12.12 -8.09
N ALA A 330 -2.98 11.35 -7.33
CA ALA A 330 -2.31 11.81 -6.12
C ALA A 330 -1.36 12.99 -6.39
N GLU A 331 -0.55 12.95 -7.45
CA GLU A 331 0.34 14.06 -7.81
C GLU A 331 -0.42 15.31 -8.27
N ARG A 332 -1.53 15.16 -9.01
CA ARG A 332 -2.41 16.28 -9.38
C ARG A 332 -3.02 16.96 -8.16
N VAL A 333 -3.53 16.17 -7.22
CA VAL A 333 -4.05 16.67 -5.93
C VAL A 333 -2.95 17.36 -5.12
N ARG A 334 -1.76 16.75 -5.00
CA ARG A 334 -0.62 17.37 -4.30
C ARG A 334 -0.25 18.71 -4.93
N LYS A 335 -0.16 18.79 -6.26
CA LYS A 335 0.13 20.05 -6.97
C LYS A 335 -0.94 21.09 -6.68
N TRP A 336 -2.22 20.72 -6.76
CA TRP A 336 -3.34 21.62 -6.49
C TRP A 336 -3.30 22.18 -5.06
N ILE A 337 -3.04 21.34 -4.05
CA ILE A 337 -2.94 21.76 -2.64
C ILE A 337 -1.78 22.73 -2.42
N ILE A 338 -0.60 22.43 -2.98
CA ILE A 338 0.60 23.28 -2.81
C ILE A 338 0.43 24.61 -3.54
N SER A 339 -0.26 24.63 -4.70
CA SER A 339 -0.48 25.86 -5.46
C SER A 339 -1.57 26.78 -4.89
N ASN A 340 -2.44 26.29 -3.99
CA ASN A 340 -3.56 27.07 -3.42
C ASN A 340 -3.52 27.16 -1.87
N PRO A 341 -2.43 27.62 -1.24
CA PRO A 341 -2.30 27.62 0.22
C PRO A 341 -3.24 28.63 0.92
N ALA A 342 -3.68 29.69 0.23
CA ALA A 342 -4.53 30.72 0.81
C ALA A 342 -5.98 30.24 1.04
N GLU A 343 -6.57 29.50 0.09
CA GLU A 343 -7.92 28.93 0.24
C GLU A 343 -7.99 27.93 1.40
N LEU A 344 -6.89 27.20 1.66
CA LEU A 344 -6.77 26.22 2.74
C LEU A 344 -6.59 26.85 4.14
N ASN A 345 -6.26 28.14 4.23
CA ASN A 345 -6.09 28.87 5.49
C ASN A 345 -7.35 29.67 5.88
N HIS A 346 -8.15 30.13 4.92
CA HIS A 346 -9.35 30.93 5.19
C HIS A 346 -10.55 30.14 5.74
N ALA A 347 -10.58 28.81 5.58
CA ALA A 347 -11.61 27.96 6.17
C ALA A 347 -11.58 27.90 7.71
N LYS A 348 -10.46 28.26 8.36
CA LYS A 348 -10.37 28.37 9.82
C LYS A 348 -11.17 29.54 10.43
N VAL A 349 -11.56 30.53 9.63
CA VAL A 349 -12.18 31.77 10.15
C VAL A 349 -13.71 31.71 10.16
N LYS A 350 -14.34 30.80 9.40
CA LYS A 350 -15.81 30.78 9.23
C LYS A 350 -16.60 29.91 10.21
N THR A 351 -15.96 29.19 11.13
CA THR A 351 -16.65 28.36 12.15
C THR A 351 -16.55 28.90 13.58
N GLY A 352 -16.00 30.11 13.75
CA GLY A 352 -16.04 30.85 15.01
C GLY A 352 -16.97 32.05 14.89
N GLY A 353 -18.27 31.80 15.02
CA GLY A 353 -19.34 32.81 15.05
C GLY A 353 -20.52 32.29 15.84
#